data_AF-R7RYB8-F1
#
_entry.id   AF-R7RYB8-F1
#
_cell.length_a   1.000
_cell.length_b   1.000
_cell.length_c   1.000
_cell.angle_alpha   90.00
_cell.angle_beta   90.00
_cell.angle_gamma   90.00
#
_symmetry.space_group_name_H-M   'P 1'
#
loop_
_entity.id
_entity.type
_entity.pdbx_description
1 polymer ?
#
loop_
_entity_poly.entity_id
_entity_poly.type
_entity_poly.pdbx_seq_one_letter_code
_entity_poly.pdbx_strand_id
1 'polypeptide(L)'
;MGFAGFVLSVLPTIPDPALRQPLTFSAIAPLFACYYVQAILVQFPGPRTFLLRLSLLPVIVWSGWYAATRYDFAWRLALLAGQERGRFEAGNYGYVFWIIFIVLRAVEWTFASRPYRRLRPDDSPDSASKLMSKDEAALPFRRTLQDAGELLFNQRGLGWSWSLNPFPPQVAPRPLKRILLSLLLKSFIADLATYSIQCLRPTVLRSGGDTIFDPSLPPPIQYATAIYISIMAAIRLYCSVDLIYLFATLPACLLFGQSTTQWPPPSDRPWLSTSIADFWGNRWHQFYSRTLRAVGSKPLYMVWGRPGAVMGAFALSAVVHDWALYGLGRGTDFGTVGLFFVMMGVGILLEGLWEEGLGMGRVRGWRGWVWAMGWIVGWGTVLIEGWARKGWMADDIEEEMRVSKWVVDGLVRVVMSLGHVVPRS
;
A
#
# COMPACT_ATOMS: atom_id res chain seq x y z
N MET A 1 3.01 41.59 -8.13
CA MET A 1 3.02 40.14 -7.84
C MET A 1 2.23 39.44 -8.93
N GLY A 2 2.86 38.56 -9.72
CA GLY A 2 2.15 37.81 -10.78
C GLY A 2 1.18 36.78 -10.21
N PHE A 3 0.24 36.30 -11.04
CA PHE A 3 -0.75 35.28 -10.67
C PHE A 3 -0.13 34.05 -9.99
N ALA A 4 1.05 33.62 -10.42
CA ALA A 4 1.82 32.54 -9.77
C ALA A 4 2.29 32.90 -8.35
N GLY A 5 2.70 34.15 -8.10
CA GLY A 5 3.08 34.63 -6.77
C GLY A 5 1.90 34.75 -5.81
N PHE A 6 0.72 35.11 -6.32
CA PHE A 6 -0.53 35.11 -5.55
C PHE A 6 -0.96 33.68 -5.19
N VAL A 7 -0.95 32.76 -6.16
CA VAL A 7 -1.27 31.33 -5.92
C VAL A 7 -0.31 30.71 -4.90
N LEU A 8 1.00 30.97 -5.00
CA LEU A 8 2.00 30.48 -4.04
C LEU A 8 1.85 31.12 -2.65
N SER A 9 1.37 32.36 -2.55
CA SER A 9 1.11 33.03 -1.26
C SER A 9 -0.16 32.55 -0.54
N VAL A 10 -1.08 31.91 -1.26
CA VAL A 10 -2.35 31.35 -0.72
C VAL A 10 -2.20 29.87 -0.37
N LEU A 11 -1.21 29.17 -0.93
CA LEU A 11 -0.92 27.80 -0.55
C LEU A 11 -0.32 27.76 0.86
N PRO A 12 -0.87 26.95 1.78
CA PRO A 12 -0.30 26.82 3.11
C PRO A 12 1.14 26.34 3.01
N THR A 13 2.07 27.05 3.66
CA THR A 13 3.45 26.59 3.84
C THR A 13 3.43 25.20 4.44
N ILE A 14 4.15 24.26 3.84
CA ILE A 14 4.28 22.90 4.37
C ILE A 14 4.81 23.01 5.81
N PRO A 15 4.07 22.53 6.83
CA PRO A 15 4.50 22.65 8.22
C PRO A 15 5.87 21.99 8.43
N ASP A 16 6.65 22.49 9.38
CA ASP A 16 7.89 21.82 9.76
C ASP A 16 7.57 20.48 10.45
N PRO A 17 8.05 19.32 9.94
CA PRO A 17 7.86 18.04 10.58
C PRO A 17 8.39 17.96 12.03
N ALA A 18 9.37 18.79 12.39
CA ALA A 18 9.90 18.86 13.76
C ALA A 18 8.87 19.38 14.77
N LEU A 19 7.85 20.11 14.30
CA LEU A 19 6.80 20.70 15.15
C LEU A 19 5.57 19.78 15.30
N ARG A 20 5.62 18.55 14.79
CA ARG A 20 4.50 17.61 14.93
C ARG A 20 4.30 17.19 16.37
N GLN A 21 3.06 16.93 16.73
CA GLN A 21 2.67 16.43 18.05
C GLN A 21 2.35 14.93 17.98
N PRO A 22 2.39 14.19 19.10
CA PRO A 22 1.92 12.81 19.12
C PRO A 22 0.47 12.71 18.63
N LEU A 23 0.19 11.74 17.75
CA LEU A 23 -1.17 11.52 17.25
C LEU A 23 -2.16 11.29 18.41
N THR A 24 -3.31 11.96 18.34
CA THR A 24 -4.44 11.78 19.27
C THR A 24 -5.69 11.32 18.55
N PHE A 25 -6.66 10.75 19.27
CA PHE A 25 -7.96 10.42 18.69
C PHE A 25 -8.72 11.66 18.23
N SER A 26 -8.64 12.75 18.99
CA SER A 26 -9.29 14.03 18.63
C SER A 26 -8.71 14.64 17.35
N ALA A 27 -7.44 14.41 17.05
CA ALA A 27 -6.80 14.88 15.82
C ALA A 27 -7.43 14.28 14.55
N ILE A 28 -7.80 13.01 14.60
CA ILE A 28 -8.33 12.26 13.44
C ILE A 28 -9.85 12.16 13.44
N ALA A 29 -10.51 12.35 14.59
CA ALA A 29 -11.95 12.24 14.71
C ALA A 29 -12.73 13.07 13.66
N PRO A 30 -12.37 14.34 13.35
CA PRO A 30 -13.06 15.12 12.31
C PRO A 30 -12.97 14.46 10.93
N LEU A 31 -11.78 13.98 10.55
CA LEU A 31 -11.55 13.30 9.28
C LEU A 31 -12.41 12.04 9.18
N PHE A 32 -12.39 11.19 10.20
CA PHE A 32 -13.16 9.96 10.21
C PHE A 32 -14.67 10.18 10.25
N ALA A 33 -15.13 11.16 11.02
CA ALA A 33 -16.55 11.51 11.07
C ALA A 33 -17.03 11.99 9.70
N CYS A 34 -16.29 12.89 9.04
CA CYS A 34 -16.63 13.35 7.70
C CYS A 34 -16.54 12.22 6.67
N TYR A 35 -15.50 11.39 6.74
CA TYR A 35 -15.36 10.23 5.87
C TYR A 35 -16.53 9.24 6.04
N TYR A 36 -16.98 9.01 7.27
CA TYR A 36 -18.15 8.19 7.58
C TYR A 36 -19.45 8.78 7.04
N VAL A 37 -19.66 10.08 7.20
CA VAL A 37 -20.80 10.78 6.58
C VAL A 37 -20.76 10.65 5.06
N GLN A 38 -19.59 10.75 4.44
CA GLN A 38 -19.47 10.58 3.00
C GLN A 38 -19.76 9.15 2.54
N ALA A 39 -19.37 8.15 3.34
CA ALA A 39 -19.72 6.74 3.14
C ALA A 39 -21.23 6.49 3.24
N ILE A 40 -21.95 7.25 4.07
CA ILE A 40 -23.42 7.24 4.12
C ILE A 40 -23.98 7.86 2.84
N LEU A 41 -23.51 9.05 2.47
CA LEU A 41 -24.06 9.83 1.35
C LEU A 41 -23.88 9.13 -0.01
N VAL A 42 -22.78 8.42 -0.23
CA VAL A 42 -22.52 7.69 -1.49
C VAL A 42 -23.47 6.51 -1.73
N GLN A 43 -24.22 6.09 -0.71
CA GLN A 43 -25.22 5.02 -0.84
C GLN A 43 -26.57 5.51 -1.36
N PHE A 44 -26.79 6.83 -1.45
CA PHE A 44 -28.05 7.42 -1.87
C PHE A 44 -27.96 8.02 -3.27
N PRO A 45 -28.99 7.81 -4.12
CA PRO A 45 -29.04 8.40 -5.45
C PRO A 45 -29.35 9.92 -5.41
N GLY A 46 -29.02 10.60 -6.50
CA GLY A 46 -29.59 11.92 -6.82
C GLY A 46 -28.66 13.14 -6.67
N PRO A 47 -29.06 14.30 -7.21
CA PRO A 47 -28.26 15.52 -7.25
C PRO A 47 -28.08 16.17 -5.86
N ARG A 48 -29.04 15.99 -4.93
CA ARG A 48 -28.94 16.54 -3.57
C ARG A 48 -27.78 15.93 -2.78
N THR A 49 -27.56 14.62 -2.88
CA THR A 49 -26.44 13.96 -2.19
C THR A 49 -25.10 14.26 -2.87
N PHE A 50 -25.09 14.56 -4.18
CA PHE A 50 -23.88 15.07 -4.84
C PHE A 50 -23.42 16.41 -4.24
N LEU A 51 -24.32 17.38 -4.09
CA LEU A 51 -23.97 18.67 -3.49
C LEU A 51 -23.47 18.53 -2.05
N LEU A 52 -24.09 17.67 -1.24
CA LEU A 52 -23.63 17.39 0.12
C LEU A 52 -22.25 16.70 0.17
N ARG A 53 -22.01 15.73 -0.72
CA ARG A 53 -20.69 15.08 -0.84
C ARG A 53 -19.64 16.10 -1.26
N LEU A 54 -19.97 16.98 -2.21
CA LEU A 54 -19.08 18.02 -2.72
C LEU A 54 -18.78 19.08 -1.65
N SER A 55 -19.77 19.51 -0.86
CA SER A 55 -19.56 20.46 0.23
C SER A 55 -18.73 19.88 1.38
N LEU A 56 -18.79 18.57 1.61
CA LEU A 56 -18.03 17.89 2.65
C LEU A 56 -16.57 17.65 2.25
N LEU A 57 -16.29 17.52 0.94
CA LEU A 57 -14.98 17.19 0.43
C LEU A 57 -13.87 18.17 0.87
N PRO A 58 -14.02 19.51 0.81
CA PRO A 58 -13.02 20.45 1.32
C PRO A 58 -12.69 20.25 2.79
N VAL A 59 -13.69 19.91 3.63
CA VAL A 59 -13.50 19.64 5.06
C VAL A 59 -12.68 18.37 5.27
N ILE A 60 -12.93 17.33 4.46
CA ILE A 60 -12.17 16.07 4.48
C ILE A 60 -10.73 16.31 4.03
N VAL A 61 -10.53 17.04 2.93
CA VAL A 61 -9.20 17.39 2.41
C VAL A 61 -8.42 18.18 3.46
N TRP A 62 -9.03 19.20 4.06
CA TRP A 62 -8.40 20.01 5.11
C TRP A 62 -8.09 19.19 6.37
N SER A 63 -9.04 18.38 6.84
CA SER A 63 -8.83 17.51 8.01
C SER A 63 -7.74 16.46 7.75
N GLY A 64 -7.69 15.91 6.54
CA GLY A 64 -6.65 15.00 6.10
C GLY A 64 -5.28 15.67 6.06
N TRP A 65 -5.18 16.85 5.44
CA TRP A 65 -3.96 17.67 5.46
C TRP A 65 -3.49 17.97 6.88
N TYR A 66 -4.40 18.42 7.75
CA TYR A 66 -4.10 18.74 9.14
C TYR A 66 -3.60 17.50 9.90
N ALA A 67 -4.29 16.37 9.77
CA ALA A 67 -3.92 15.10 10.39
C ALA A 67 -2.54 14.63 9.92
N ALA A 68 -2.30 14.59 8.61
CA ALA A 68 -1.05 14.12 8.01
C ALA A 68 0.16 15.03 8.32
N THR A 69 -0.05 16.34 8.49
CA THR A 69 1.05 17.29 8.60
C THR A 69 1.40 17.73 10.00
N ARG A 70 0.45 17.69 10.94
CA ARG A 70 0.63 18.16 12.32
C ARG A 70 0.87 17.06 13.34
N TYR A 71 0.62 15.79 12.99
CA TYR A 71 0.69 14.70 13.93
C TYR A 71 1.66 13.60 13.53
N ASP A 72 2.25 12.99 14.56
CA ASP A 72 3.24 11.94 14.49
C ASP A 72 2.68 10.65 15.10
N PHE A 73 2.44 9.67 14.24
CA PHE A 73 1.94 8.35 14.60
C PHE A 73 3.01 7.50 15.29
N ALA A 74 4.25 7.55 14.79
CA ALA A 74 5.39 6.84 15.39
C ALA A 74 5.61 7.24 16.84
N TRP A 75 5.54 8.54 17.13
CA TRP A 75 5.65 9.08 18.48
C TRP A 75 4.51 8.57 19.38
N ARG A 76 3.27 8.53 18.87
CA ARG A 76 2.16 7.96 19.64
C ARG A 76 2.38 6.49 19.98
N LEU A 77 2.86 5.69 19.03
CA LEU A 77 3.18 4.27 19.28
C LEU A 77 4.32 4.11 20.28
N ALA A 78 5.38 4.92 20.16
CA ALA A 78 6.50 4.94 21.06
C ALA A 78 6.08 5.22 22.52
N LEU A 79 5.20 6.22 22.72
CA LEU A 79 4.64 6.53 24.05
C LEU A 79 3.80 5.38 24.62
N LEU A 80 3.00 4.69 23.78
CA LEU A 80 2.18 3.56 24.21
C LEU A 80 3.00 2.30 24.53
N ALA A 81 4.10 2.10 23.79
CA ALA A 81 4.99 0.96 23.96
C ALA A 81 6.06 1.19 25.05
N GLY A 82 6.27 2.44 25.50
CA GLY A 82 7.38 2.79 26.38
C GLY A 82 8.74 2.59 25.69
N GLN A 83 8.82 2.91 24.41
CA GLN A 83 9.97 2.64 23.54
C GLN A 83 10.43 3.92 22.82
N GLU A 84 11.61 3.89 22.20
CA GLU A 84 12.09 5.02 21.41
C GLU A 84 11.28 5.23 20.12
N ARG A 85 11.14 6.50 19.71
CA ARG A 85 10.43 6.90 18.47
C ARG A 85 11.03 6.26 17.23
N GLY A 86 12.34 6.07 17.20
CA GLY A 86 13.10 5.48 16.09
C GLY A 86 12.53 4.14 15.61
N ARG A 87 12.11 3.29 16.55
CA ARG A 87 11.53 1.95 16.31
C ARG A 87 10.25 1.97 15.46
N PHE A 88 9.55 3.10 15.40
CA PHE A 88 8.26 3.21 14.73
C PHE A 88 8.27 4.21 13.56
N GLU A 89 9.42 4.79 13.17
CA GLU A 89 9.50 5.86 12.16
C GLU A 89 8.78 5.49 10.84
N ALA A 90 8.98 4.26 10.34
CA ALA A 90 8.32 3.75 9.14
C ALA A 90 6.78 3.78 9.24
N GLY A 91 6.22 3.73 10.45
CA GLY A 91 4.80 3.85 10.72
C GLY A 91 4.22 5.20 10.29
N ASN A 92 5.00 6.30 10.36
CA ASN A 92 4.53 7.61 9.90
C ASN A 92 4.32 7.66 8.39
N TYR A 93 5.15 6.96 7.62
CA TYR A 93 4.95 6.82 6.18
C TYR A 93 3.61 6.10 5.90
N GLY A 94 3.38 4.98 6.57
CA GLY A 94 2.11 4.23 6.45
C GLY A 94 0.90 5.06 6.87
N TYR A 95 1.02 5.84 7.95
CA TYR A 95 -0.02 6.75 8.42
C TYR A 95 -0.37 7.83 7.40
N VAL A 96 0.62 8.58 6.90
CA VAL A 96 0.37 9.63 5.89
C VAL A 96 -0.19 9.03 4.61
N PHE A 97 0.37 7.91 4.14
CA PHE A 97 -0.15 7.16 2.99
C PHE A 97 -1.64 6.84 3.17
N TRP A 98 -2.03 6.35 4.35
CA TRP A 98 -3.42 6.00 4.63
C TRP A 98 -4.35 7.22 4.67
N ILE A 99 -3.91 8.33 5.25
CA ILE A 99 -4.68 9.59 5.25
C ILE A 99 -4.89 10.10 3.83
N ILE A 100 -3.87 10.07 2.98
CA ILE A 100 -4.01 10.43 1.55
C ILE A 100 -5.05 9.54 0.88
N PHE A 101 -5.05 8.23 1.15
CA PHE A 101 -6.03 7.32 0.56
C PHE A 101 -7.47 7.54 1.05
N ILE A 102 -7.67 7.95 2.30
CA ILE A 102 -9.00 8.40 2.78
C ILE A 102 -9.49 9.57 1.93
N VAL A 103 -8.62 10.57 1.71
CA VAL A 103 -8.96 11.74 0.90
C VAL A 103 -9.24 11.35 -0.55
N LEU A 104 -8.44 10.46 -1.16
CA LEU A 104 -8.68 9.99 -2.52
C LEU A 104 -9.99 9.19 -2.65
N ARG A 105 -10.34 8.37 -1.64
CA ARG A 105 -11.64 7.68 -1.60
C ARG A 105 -12.80 8.65 -1.43
N ALA A 106 -12.63 9.69 -0.62
CA ALA A 106 -13.60 10.78 -0.50
C ALA A 106 -13.83 11.49 -1.85
N VAL A 107 -12.76 11.76 -2.62
CA VAL A 107 -12.87 12.27 -4.00
C VAL A 107 -13.64 11.29 -4.88
N GLU A 108 -13.24 10.03 -4.91
CA GLU A 108 -13.93 8.98 -5.67
C GLU A 108 -15.43 8.94 -5.35
N TRP A 109 -15.79 8.92 -4.07
CA TRP A 109 -17.17 8.86 -3.61
C TRP A 109 -17.94 10.12 -3.92
N THR A 110 -17.31 11.29 -3.93
CA THR A 110 -17.94 12.55 -4.33
C THR A 110 -18.44 12.48 -5.77
N PHE A 111 -17.60 11.96 -6.66
CA PHE A 111 -17.89 11.87 -8.10
C PHE A 111 -18.45 10.51 -8.54
N ALA A 112 -18.85 9.66 -7.59
CA ALA A 112 -19.50 8.40 -7.89
C ALA A 112 -20.84 8.65 -8.61
N SER A 113 -20.96 8.08 -9.82
CA SER A 113 -22.12 8.26 -10.70
C SER A 113 -23.30 7.35 -10.35
N ARG A 114 -23.06 6.30 -9.54
CA ARG A 114 -24.09 5.36 -9.07
C ARG A 114 -23.95 5.16 -7.57
N PRO A 115 -25.07 4.92 -6.85
CA PRO A 115 -25.02 4.65 -5.43
C PRO A 115 -24.28 3.34 -5.14
N TYR A 116 -23.48 3.33 -4.07
CA TYR A 116 -22.77 2.14 -3.64
C TYR A 116 -23.71 1.27 -2.80
N ARG A 117 -23.83 0.00 -3.16
CA ARG A 117 -24.72 -0.94 -2.47
C ARG A 117 -23.94 -2.17 -2.03
N ARG A 118 -24.23 -2.64 -0.81
CA ARG A 118 -23.75 -3.92 -0.31
C ARG A 118 -24.57 -5.04 -0.98
N LEU A 119 -23.88 -5.99 -1.60
CA LEU A 119 -24.46 -7.23 -2.12
C LEU A 119 -24.34 -8.29 -1.03
N ARG A 120 -25.45 -8.88 -0.59
CA ARG A 120 -25.46 -9.93 0.43
C ARG A 120 -25.86 -11.28 -0.19
N PRO A 121 -25.36 -12.41 0.34
CA PRO A 121 -25.72 -13.74 -0.18
C PRO A 121 -27.22 -14.05 -0.11
N ASP A 122 -27.93 -13.44 0.83
CA ASP A 122 -29.38 -13.63 1.04
C ASP A 122 -30.23 -12.88 0.00
N ASP A 123 -29.61 -11.98 -0.80
CA ASP A 123 -30.29 -11.35 -1.93
C ASP A 123 -30.45 -12.42 -3.01
N SER A 124 -31.70 -12.89 -3.25
CA SER A 124 -31.97 -13.83 -4.35
C SER A 124 -31.39 -13.31 -5.67
N PRO A 125 -31.04 -14.17 -6.66
CA PRO A 125 -30.53 -13.72 -7.95
C PRO A 125 -31.43 -12.64 -8.62
N ASP A 126 -32.74 -12.78 -8.43
CA ASP A 126 -33.74 -11.79 -8.83
C ASP A 126 -33.69 -10.50 -7.99
N SER A 127 -33.37 -10.58 -6.71
CA SER A 127 -33.24 -9.41 -5.82
C SER A 127 -31.94 -8.64 -6.05
N ALA A 128 -30.82 -9.33 -6.31
CA ALA A 128 -29.55 -8.71 -6.67
C ALA A 128 -29.63 -8.01 -8.04
N SER A 129 -30.23 -8.67 -9.04
CA SER A 129 -30.50 -8.06 -10.36
C SER A 129 -31.54 -6.93 -10.27
N LYS A 130 -32.57 -7.04 -9.40
CA LYS A 130 -33.50 -5.94 -9.08
C LYS A 130 -32.86 -4.80 -8.30
N LEU A 131 -31.91 -5.04 -7.39
CA LEU A 131 -31.14 -3.99 -6.70
C LEU A 131 -30.23 -3.24 -7.67
N MET A 132 -29.74 -3.95 -8.70
CA MET A 132 -28.95 -3.38 -9.79
C MET A 132 -29.80 -2.64 -10.83
N SER A 133 -31.11 -2.95 -10.94
CA SER A 133 -32.03 -2.34 -11.92
C SER A 133 -33.00 -1.31 -11.34
N LYS A 134 -33.25 -1.29 -10.03
CA LYS A 134 -34.03 -0.24 -9.34
C LYS A 134 -33.12 0.76 -8.66
N ASP A 135 -32.92 1.90 -9.32
CA ASP A 135 -32.15 3.05 -8.83
C ASP A 135 -32.77 3.80 -7.62
N GLU A 136 -33.92 3.38 -7.06
CA GLU A 136 -34.74 4.29 -6.22
C GLU A 136 -35.14 3.83 -4.81
N ALA A 137 -34.90 2.58 -4.38
CA ALA A 137 -35.28 2.18 -3.02
C ALA A 137 -34.25 2.66 -1.98
N ALA A 138 -34.65 3.57 -1.08
CA ALA A 138 -33.84 3.96 0.08
C ALA A 138 -33.71 2.77 1.05
N LEU A 139 -32.48 2.46 1.47
CA LEU A 139 -32.24 1.45 2.50
C LEU A 139 -32.69 1.99 3.87
N PRO A 140 -33.12 1.12 4.81
CA PRO A 140 -33.35 1.51 6.20
C PRO A 140 -32.11 2.18 6.79
N PHE A 141 -32.29 3.29 7.52
CA PHE A 141 -31.20 4.11 8.04
C PHE A 141 -30.14 3.31 8.84
N ARG A 142 -30.59 2.39 9.72
CA ARG A 142 -29.68 1.51 10.48
C ARG A 142 -28.78 0.66 9.57
N ARG A 143 -29.31 0.16 8.45
CA ARG A 143 -28.51 -0.63 7.49
C ARG A 143 -27.48 0.25 6.80
N THR A 144 -27.87 1.46 6.38
CA THR A 144 -26.94 2.43 5.78
C THR A 144 -25.78 2.77 6.71
N LEU A 145 -26.03 2.94 8.01
CA LEU A 145 -24.99 3.18 9.00
C LEU A 145 -24.01 1.99 9.12
N GLN A 146 -24.53 0.76 9.12
CA GLN A 146 -23.71 -0.45 9.17
C GLN A 146 -22.87 -0.63 7.90
N ASP A 147 -23.51 -0.48 6.74
CA ASP A 147 -22.87 -0.59 5.43
C ASP A 147 -21.81 0.51 5.26
N ALA A 148 -22.06 1.72 5.76
CA ALA A 148 -21.07 2.79 5.80
C ALA A 148 -19.85 2.33 6.62
N GLY A 149 -20.06 1.79 7.83
CA GLY A 149 -18.99 1.31 8.69
C GLY A 149 -18.10 0.26 8.01
N GLU A 150 -18.70 -0.68 7.29
CA GLU A 150 -17.94 -1.67 6.50
C GLU A 150 -17.16 -1.00 5.36
N LEU A 151 -17.78 -0.05 4.65
CA LEU A 151 -17.20 0.62 3.49
C LEU A 151 -15.89 1.37 3.82
N LEU A 152 -15.77 1.91 5.04
CA LEU A 152 -14.55 2.58 5.52
C LEU A 152 -13.33 1.66 5.45
N PHE A 153 -13.50 0.39 5.80
CA PHE A 153 -12.41 -0.59 5.94
C PHE A 153 -12.33 -1.56 4.75
N ASN A 154 -13.39 -1.69 3.96
CA ASN A 154 -13.42 -2.52 2.75
C ASN A 154 -12.87 -1.78 1.52
N GLN A 155 -11.53 -1.65 1.46
CA GLN A 155 -10.85 -0.95 0.35
C GLN A 155 -11.07 -1.63 -1.02
N ARG A 156 -11.24 -2.96 -1.01
CA ARG A 156 -11.40 -3.79 -2.22
C ARG A 156 -12.83 -3.85 -2.73
N GLY A 157 -13.81 -3.49 -1.89
CA GLY A 157 -15.23 -3.57 -2.21
C GLY A 157 -15.76 -4.99 -2.32
N LEU A 158 -15.20 -5.94 -1.59
CA LEU A 158 -15.65 -7.32 -1.65
C LEU A 158 -17.14 -7.41 -1.30
N GLY A 159 -17.95 -7.85 -2.27
CA GLY A 159 -19.42 -7.89 -2.20
C GLY A 159 -20.09 -6.51 -2.22
N TRP A 160 -19.51 -5.53 -2.88
CA TRP A 160 -20.16 -4.26 -3.19
C TRP A 160 -20.50 -4.19 -4.67
N SER A 161 -21.59 -3.50 -5.02
CA SER A 161 -22.14 -3.37 -6.38
C SER A 161 -21.14 -2.91 -7.43
N TRP A 162 -20.09 -2.25 -6.97
CA TRP A 162 -19.07 -1.65 -7.79
C TRP A 162 -17.83 -2.52 -8.00
N SER A 163 -17.75 -3.68 -7.34
CA SER A 163 -16.66 -4.67 -7.47
C SER A 163 -17.24 -6.02 -7.87
N LEU A 164 -17.77 -6.11 -9.09
CA LEU A 164 -18.41 -7.33 -9.61
C LEU A 164 -17.42 -8.48 -9.82
N ASN A 165 -16.17 -8.17 -10.15
CA ASN A 165 -15.09 -9.15 -10.35
C ASN A 165 -13.94 -8.85 -9.38
N PRO A 166 -14.12 -9.09 -8.08
CA PRO A 166 -13.06 -8.83 -7.11
C PRO A 166 -11.89 -9.77 -7.38
N PHE A 167 -10.66 -9.26 -7.39
CA PHE A 167 -9.49 -10.13 -7.33
C PHE A 167 -9.28 -10.58 -5.89
N PRO A 168 -8.89 -11.83 -5.60
CA PRO A 168 -9.04 -13.00 -6.47
C PRO A 168 -10.53 -13.41 -6.58
N PRO A 169 -10.97 -13.95 -7.74
CA PRO A 169 -12.38 -14.08 -8.12
C PRO A 169 -13.25 -14.96 -7.22
N GLN A 170 -12.68 -15.77 -6.34
CA GLN A 170 -13.33 -16.49 -5.24
C GLN A 170 -12.25 -17.18 -4.41
N VAL A 171 -12.40 -17.23 -3.09
CA VAL A 171 -11.45 -17.91 -2.20
C VAL A 171 -12.20 -18.90 -1.33
N ALA A 172 -11.79 -20.16 -1.41
CA ALA A 172 -12.31 -21.21 -0.55
C ALA A 172 -12.08 -20.83 0.94
N PRO A 173 -13.00 -21.20 1.85
CA PRO A 173 -12.81 -20.97 3.28
C PRO A 173 -11.45 -21.51 3.74
N ARG A 174 -10.68 -20.66 4.41
CA ARG A 174 -9.39 -21.05 4.99
C ARG A 174 -9.58 -21.25 6.49
N PRO A 175 -9.09 -22.36 7.07
CA PRO A 175 -9.18 -22.55 8.51
C PRO A 175 -8.29 -21.51 9.22
N LEU A 176 -8.73 -21.04 10.39
CA LEU A 176 -8.00 -20.01 11.17
C LEU A 176 -6.55 -20.42 11.46
N LYS A 177 -6.29 -21.71 11.71
CA LYS A 177 -4.92 -22.24 11.87
C LYS A 177 -3.99 -21.90 10.69
N ARG A 178 -4.50 -21.89 9.46
CA ARG A 178 -3.73 -21.56 8.26
C ARG A 178 -3.44 -20.06 8.18
N ILE A 179 -4.36 -19.22 8.64
CA ILE A 179 -4.18 -17.77 8.75
C ILE A 179 -3.12 -17.46 9.81
N LEU A 180 -3.20 -18.10 10.99
CA LEU A 180 -2.21 -17.98 12.05
C LEU A 180 -0.82 -18.45 11.60
N LEU A 181 -0.73 -19.63 10.95
CA LEU A 181 0.54 -20.11 10.40
C LEU A 181 1.12 -19.17 9.34
N SER A 182 0.26 -18.57 8.51
CA SER A 182 0.70 -17.57 7.52
C SER A 182 1.23 -16.31 8.19
N LEU A 183 0.63 -15.88 9.30
CA LEU A 183 1.11 -14.75 10.10
C LEU A 183 2.48 -15.06 10.68
N LEU A 184 2.65 -16.20 11.35
CA LEU A 184 3.94 -16.60 11.93
C LEU A 184 5.04 -16.73 10.86
N LEU A 185 4.74 -17.40 9.75
CA LEU A 185 5.69 -17.57 8.65
C LEU A 185 6.11 -16.22 8.05
N LYS A 186 5.17 -15.29 7.84
CA LYS A 186 5.47 -13.98 7.26
C LYS A 186 6.23 -13.08 8.24
N SER A 187 5.94 -13.16 9.53
CA SER A 187 6.74 -12.49 10.57
C SER A 187 8.17 -12.99 10.54
N PHE A 188 8.38 -14.30 10.48
CA PHE A 188 9.72 -14.90 10.38
C PHE A 188 10.46 -14.47 9.11
N ILE A 189 9.81 -14.51 7.94
CA ILE A 189 10.42 -14.08 6.68
C ILE A 189 10.77 -12.59 6.71
N ALA A 190 9.92 -11.74 7.29
CA ALA A 190 10.19 -10.30 7.44
C ALA A 190 11.38 -10.04 8.37
N ASP A 191 11.46 -10.77 9.48
CA ASP A 191 12.60 -10.68 10.41
C ASP A 191 13.90 -11.16 9.74
N LEU A 192 13.86 -12.30 9.03
CA LEU A 192 15.01 -12.81 8.29
C LEU A 192 15.49 -11.84 7.22
N ALA A 193 14.58 -11.26 6.43
CA ALA A 193 14.93 -10.25 5.44
C ALA A 193 15.56 -9.01 6.07
N THR A 194 15.07 -8.59 7.25
CA THR A 194 15.62 -7.45 7.98
C THR A 194 17.00 -7.76 8.55
N TYR A 195 17.18 -8.95 9.14
CA TYR A 195 18.48 -9.41 9.63
C TYR A 195 19.52 -9.51 8.51
N SER A 196 19.15 -10.02 7.33
CA SER A 196 20.04 -10.03 6.16
C SER A 196 20.50 -8.63 5.74
N ILE A 197 19.61 -7.63 5.80
CA ILE A 197 19.98 -6.23 5.54
C ILE A 197 20.91 -5.72 6.64
N GLN A 198 20.62 -6.03 7.91
CA GLN A 198 21.43 -5.64 9.06
C GLN A 198 22.86 -6.16 8.95
N CYS A 199 23.07 -7.39 8.48
CA CYS A 199 24.41 -7.95 8.32
C CYS A 199 25.25 -7.26 7.23
N LEU A 200 24.61 -6.75 6.17
CA LEU A 200 25.32 -6.13 5.04
C LEU A 200 25.48 -4.62 5.19
N ARG A 201 24.45 -3.95 5.72
CA ARG A 201 24.39 -2.49 5.78
C ARG A 201 23.54 -2.06 6.99
N PRO A 202 24.02 -2.24 8.23
CA PRO A 202 23.22 -1.91 9.43
C PRO A 202 22.85 -0.43 9.52
N THR A 203 23.60 0.45 8.84
CA THR A 203 23.38 1.90 8.85
C THR A 203 22.03 2.31 8.25
N VAL A 204 21.51 1.59 7.24
CA VAL A 204 20.19 1.91 6.64
C VAL A 204 19.01 1.56 7.54
N LEU A 205 19.23 0.75 8.59
CA LEU A 205 18.23 0.43 9.60
C LEU A 205 18.25 1.40 10.78
N ARG A 206 19.21 2.34 10.84
CA ARG A 206 19.24 3.37 11.87
C ARG A 206 18.25 4.49 11.56
N SER A 207 17.70 5.08 12.62
CA SER A 207 16.96 6.34 12.52
C SER A 207 17.83 7.40 11.84
N GLY A 208 17.26 8.14 10.90
CA GLY A 208 18.00 9.12 10.08
C GLY A 208 18.05 8.76 8.60
N GLY A 209 18.09 7.46 8.30
CA GLY A 209 18.28 6.96 6.93
C GLY A 209 19.74 7.00 6.48
N ASP A 210 20.07 6.16 5.50
CA ASP A 210 21.39 6.09 4.87
C ASP A 210 21.23 5.55 3.45
N THR A 211 22.31 5.60 2.66
CA THR A 211 22.37 4.98 1.33
C THR A 211 22.58 3.47 1.42
N ILE A 212 21.91 2.73 0.52
CA ILE A 212 22.14 1.30 0.30
C ILE A 212 23.45 1.01 -0.43
N PHE A 213 24.09 2.05 -0.98
CA PHE A 213 25.34 1.95 -1.71
C PHE A 213 26.53 2.15 -0.77
N ASP A 214 27.44 1.18 -0.73
CA ASP A 214 28.68 1.29 0.04
C ASP A 214 29.82 1.86 -0.81
N PRO A 215 30.24 3.13 -0.61
CA PRO A 215 31.31 3.73 -1.41
C PRO A 215 32.70 3.12 -1.14
N SER A 216 32.85 2.32 -0.08
CA SER A 216 34.10 1.62 0.22
C SER A 216 34.33 0.35 -0.62
N LEU A 217 33.28 -0.15 -1.28
CA LEU A 217 33.35 -1.36 -2.10
C LEU A 217 33.62 -1.03 -3.57
N PRO A 218 34.29 -1.92 -4.32
CA PRO A 218 34.41 -1.81 -5.78
C PRO A 218 33.02 -1.74 -6.44
N PRO A 219 32.84 -0.97 -7.55
CA PRO A 219 31.51 -0.73 -8.11
C PRO A 219 30.67 -2.00 -8.38
N PRO A 220 31.20 -3.09 -8.96
CA PRO A 220 30.40 -4.29 -9.21
C PRO A 220 29.82 -4.90 -7.92
N ILE A 221 30.63 -4.94 -6.85
CA ILE A 221 30.22 -5.49 -5.56
C ILE A 221 29.23 -4.54 -4.89
N GLN A 222 29.47 -3.23 -4.95
CA GLN A 222 28.58 -2.21 -4.44
C GLN A 222 27.16 -2.31 -5.05
N TYR A 223 27.06 -2.41 -6.38
CA TYR A 223 25.76 -2.56 -7.06
C TYR A 223 25.10 -3.91 -6.75
N ALA A 224 25.87 -4.99 -6.69
CA ALA A 224 25.33 -6.31 -6.32
C ALA A 224 24.75 -6.31 -4.89
N THR A 225 25.44 -5.71 -3.93
CA THR A 225 24.98 -5.55 -2.55
C THR A 225 23.72 -4.68 -2.48
N ALA A 226 23.67 -3.56 -3.20
CA ALA A 226 22.50 -2.69 -3.26
C ALA A 226 21.27 -3.40 -3.84
N ILE A 227 21.45 -4.20 -4.91
CA ILE A 227 20.37 -5.01 -5.50
C ILE A 227 19.89 -6.06 -4.49
N TYR A 228 20.81 -6.76 -3.81
CA TYR A 228 20.44 -7.74 -2.79
C TYR A 228 19.64 -7.12 -1.64
N ILE A 229 20.12 -5.99 -1.10
CA ILE A 229 19.42 -5.22 -0.05
C ILE A 229 18.02 -4.83 -0.55
N SER A 230 17.91 -4.40 -1.80
CA SER A 230 16.63 -4.01 -2.40
C SER A 230 15.64 -5.17 -2.52
N ILE A 231 16.11 -6.37 -2.89
CA ILE A 231 15.28 -7.58 -2.92
C ILE A 231 14.83 -7.96 -1.51
N MET A 232 15.72 -7.92 -0.51
CA MET A 232 15.35 -8.20 0.88
C MET A 232 14.35 -7.17 1.41
N ALA A 233 14.54 -5.88 1.10
CA ALA A 233 13.61 -4.82 1.47
C ALA A 233 12.23 -5.00 0.81
N ALA A 234 12.19 -5.45 -0.45
CA ALA A 234 10.95 -5.78 -1.13
C ALA A 234 10.23 -6.99 -0.50
N ILE A 235 10.98 -8.02 -0.08
CA ILE A 235 10.42 -9.18 0.66
C ILE A 235 9.85 -8.73 2.01
N ARG A 236 10.60 -7.90 2.77
CA ARG A 236 10.13 -7.29 4.02
C ARG A 236 8.84 -6.52 3.77
N LEU A 237 8.80 -5.62 2.78
CA LEU A 237 7.62 -4.84 2.41
C LEU A 237 6.41 -5.75 2.11
N TYR A 238 6.60 -6.76 1.26
CA TYR A 238 5.55 -7.71 0.91
C TYR A 238 4.99 -8.42 2.14
N CYS A 239 5.85 -8.91 3.03
CA CYS A 239 5.41 -9.52 4.28
C CYS A 239 4.70 -8.51 5.19
N SER A 240 5.20 -7.28 5.32
CA SER A 240 4.58 -6.25 6.16
C SER A 240 3.16 -5.90 5.72
N VAL A 241 2.91 -5.76 4.41
CA VAL A 241 1.56 -5.51 3.88
C VAL A 241 0.62 -6.68 4.22
N ASP A 242 1.08 -7.91 4.03
CA ASP A 242 0.29 -9.09 4.36
C ASP A 242 0.07 -9.25 5.87
N LEU A 243 1.06 -8.91 6.70
CA LEU A 243 0.94 -8.96 8.17
C LEU A 243 -0.13 -7.99 8.66
N ILE A 244 -0.14 -6.75 8.18
CA ILE A 244 -1.20 -5.78 8.51
C ILE A 244 -2.58 -6.37 8.18
N TYR A 245 -2.71 -7.01 7.02
CA TYR A 245 -3.96 -7.64 6.62
C TYR A 245 -4.35 -8.83 7.49
N LEU A 246 -3.40 -9.69 7.86
CA LEU A 246 -3.64 -10.85 8.71
C LEU A 246 -3.97 -10.46 10.16
N PHE A 247 -3.30 -9.42 10.68
CA PHE A 247 -3.60 -8.83 11.99
C PHE A 247 -5.01 -8.23 12.05
N ALA A 248 -5.53 -7.70 10.93
CA ALA A 248 -6.93 -7.28 10.85
C ALA A 248 -7.89 -8.48 10.70
N THR A 249 -7.51 -9.50 9.94
CA THR A 249 -8.35 -10.68 9.65
C THR A 249 -8.65 -11.49 10.91
N LEU A 250 -7.66 -11.74 11.77
CA LEU A 250 -7.83 -12.64 12.93
C LEU A 250 -8.89 -12.11 13.93
N PRO A 251 -8.82 -10.87 14.44
CA PRO A 251 -9.86 -10.30 15.29
C PRO A 251 -11.21 -10.18 14.58
N ALA A 252 -11.21 -9.85 13.28
CA ALA A 252 -12.44 -9.81 12.48
C ALA A 252 -13.18 -11.15 12.49
N CYS A 253 -12.47 -12.25 12.34
CA CYS A 253 -13.06 -13.59 12.39
C CYS A 253 -13.38 -14.05 13.81
N LEU A 254 -12.49 -13.81 14.78
CA LEU A 254 -12.61 -14.34 16.15
C LEU A 254 -13.61 -13.56 17.01
N LEU A 255 -13.59 -12.23 16.93
CA LEU A 255 -14.38 -11.34 17.80
C LEU A 255 -15.68 -10.90 17.15
N PHE A 256 -15.68 -10.76 15.82
CA PHE A 256 -16.82 -10.23 15.07
C PHE A 256 -17.50 -11.28 14.17
N GLY A 257 -17.06 -12.53 14.22
CA GLY A 257 -17.70 -13.65 13.50
C GLY A 257 -17.64 -13.55 11.98
N GLN A 258 -16.73 -12.75 11.41
CA GLN A 258 -16.62 -12.64 9.96
C GLN A 258 -16.07 -13.92 9.33
N SER A 259 -16.54 -14.26 8.14
CA SER A 259 -16.05 -15.42 7.39
C SER A 259 -14.65 -15.15 6.80
N THR A 260 -13.78 -16.16 6.79
CA THR A 260 -12.45 -16.06 6.17
C THR A 260 -12.50 -15.87 4.66
N THR A 261 -13.64 -16.16 4.02
CA THR A 261 -13.88 -15.88 2.60
C THR A 261 -14.03 -14.38 2.31
N GLN A 262 -14.40 -13.58 3.31
CA GLN A 262 -14.47 -12.11 3.22
C GLN A 262 -13.07 -11.47 3.29
N TRP A 263 -12.04 -12.27 3.62
CA TRP A 263 -10.65 -11.84 3.73
C TRP A 263 -9.74 -12.59 2.75
N PRO A 264 -9.96 -12.49 1.43
CA PRO A 264 -9.11 -13.15 0.45
C PRO A 264 -7.69 -12.57 0.46
N PRO A 265 -6.65 -13.33 0.08
CA PRO A 265 -5.28 -12.81 0.02
C PRO A 265 -5.20 -11.47 -0.75
N PRO A 266 -4.38 -10.51 -0.28
CA PRO A 266 -4.28 -9.20 -0.92
C PRO A 266 -3.42 -9.21 -2.19
N SER A 267 -2.56 -10.22 -2.33
CA SER A 267 -1.61 -10.42 -3.43
C SER A 267 -1.64 -11.88 -3.89
N ASP A 268 -1.21 -12.16 -5.12
CA ASP A 268 -1.01 -13.52 -5.67
C ASP A 268 0.38 -13.67 -6.28
N ARG A 269 1.31 -14.16 -5.46
CA ARG A 269 2.66 -14.60 -5.88
C ARG A 269 3.29 -13.64 -6.92
N PRO A 270 3.50 -12.36 -6.56
CA PRO A 270 3.97 -11.34 -7.50
C PRO A 270 5.31 -11.68 -8.18
N TRP A 271 6.16 -12.48 -7.53
CA TRP A 271 7.42 -12.97 -8.10
C TRP A 271 7.25 -13.96 -9.26
N LEU A 272 6.05 -14.43 -9.56
CA LEU A 272 5.75 -15.30 -10.72
C LEU A 272 5.26 -14.51 -11.94
N SER A 273 5.18 -13.17 -11.86
CA SER A 273 4.71 -12.33 -12.96
C SER A 273 5.63 -12.44 -14.17
N THR A 274 5.06 -12.69 -15.35
CA THR A 274 5.80 -12.70 -16.61
C THR A 274 5.62 -11.41 -17.42
N SER A 275 4.86 -10.44 -16.89
CA SER A 275 4.74 -9.09 -17.43
C SER A 275 4.57 -8.08 -16.29
N ILE A 276 4.93 -6.83 -16.53
CA ILE A 276 4.77 -5.70 -15.61
C ILE A 276 3.27 -5.42 -15.44
N ALA A 277 2.49 -5.52 -16.52
CA ALA A 277 1.05 -5.37 -16.47
C ALA A 277 0.37 -6.42 -15.58
N ASP A 278 0.83 -7.68 -15.60
CA ASP A 278 0.31 -8.75 -14.75
C ASP A 278 0.71 -8.55 -13.28
N PHE A 279 1.96 -8.11 -13.04
CA PHE A 279 2.44 -7.78 -11.70
C PHE A 279 1.52 -6.76 -11.00
N TRP A 280 1.28 -5.60 -11.63
CA TRP A 280 0.50 -4.52 -11.03
C TRP A 280 -1.01 -4.71 -11.17
N GLY A 281 -1.47 -5.32 -12.27
CA GLY A 281 -2.88 -5.48 -12.57
C GLY A 281 -3.55 -6.61 -11.79
N ASN A 282 -2.82 -7.69 -11.51
CA ASN A 282 -3.41 -8.91 -10.95
C ASN A 282 -2.72 -9.40 -9.68
N ARG A 283 -1.41 -9.19 -9.50
CA ARG A 283 -0.66 -9.95 -8.48
C ARG A 283 -0.23 -9.15 -7.26
N TRP A 284 0.06 -7.87 -7.42
CA TRP A 284 0.52 -6.99 -6.35
C TRP A 284 -0.66 -6.24 -5.70
N HIS A 285 -0.65 -6.16 -4.36
CA HIS A 285 -1.66 -5.56 -3.46
C HIS A 285 -2.89 -4.86 -4.10
N GLN A 286 -4.02 -5.56 -4.20
CA GLN A 286 -5.21 -5.03 -4.90
C GLN A 286 -6.09 -4.07 -4.08
N PHE A 287 -5.59 -3.52 -2.97
CA PHE A 287 -6.36 -2.66 -2.07
C PHE A 287 -6.77 -1.33 -2.71
N TYR A 288 -5.88 -0.75 -3.51
CA TYR A 288 -5.98 0.64 -3.94
C TYR A 288 -6.30 0.80 -5.42
N SER A 289 -6.35 -0.31 -6.16
CA SER A 289 -6.51 -0.34 -7.62
C SER A 289 -7.77 0.38 -8.10
N ARG A 290 -8.85 0.37 -7.33
CA ARG A 290 -10.07 1.10 -7.68
C ARG A 290 -9.88 2.60 -7.61
N THR A 291 -9.43 3.11 -6.46
CA THR A 291 -9.30 4.54 -6.23
C THR A 291 -8.27 5.15 -7.18
N LEU A 292 -7.17 4.44 -7.45
CA LEU A 292 -6.20 4.83 -8.47
C LEU A 292 -6.80 4.88 -9.88
N ARG A 293 -7.67 3.92 -10.24
CA ARG A 293 -8.40 3.96 -11.53
C ARG A 293 -9.41 5.09 -11.59
N ALA A 294 -10.13 5.35 -10.50
CA ALA A 294 -11.20 6.36 -10.49
C ALA A 294 -10.65 7.79 -10.51
N VAL A 295 -9.58 8.05 -9.75
CA VAL A 295 -9.00 9.40 -9.60
C VAL A 295 -7.83 9.64 -10.56
N GLY A 296 -7.03 8.61 -10.85
CA GLY A 296 -5.88 8.71 -11.75
C GLY A 296 -6.21 8.31 -13.19
N SER A 297 -6.62 7.06 -13.42
CA SER A 297 -6.80 6.55 -14.79
C SER A 297 -7.95 7.20 -15.54
N LYS A 298 -9.14 7.29 -14.94
CA LYS A 298 -10.36 7.71 -15.64
C LYS A 298 -10.26 9.13 -16.21
N PRO A 299 -9.76 10.15 -15.48
CA PRO A 299 -9.60 11.48 -16.06
C PRO A 299 -8.62 11.49 -17.25
N LEU A 300 -7.47 10.84 -17.12
CA LEU A 300 -6.47 10.83 -18.19
C LEU A 300 -6.86 9.93 -19.37
N TYR A 301 -7.69 8.91 -19.16
CA TYR A 301 -8.29 8.12 -20.23
C TYR A 301 -9.16 8.98 -21.15
N MET A 302 -9.93 9.93 -20.58
CA MET A 302 -10.79 10.81 -21.37
C MET A 302 -9.98 11.74 -22.30
N VAL A 303 -8.71 12.00 -21.98
CA VAL A 303 -7.84 12.90 -22.75
C VAL A 303 -6.93 12.13 -23.70
N TRP A 304 -6.34 11.02 -23.25
CA TRP A 304 -5.28 10.29 -23.99
C TRP A 304 -5.54 8.79 -24.16
N GLY A 305 -6.78 8.33 -23.95
CA GLY A 305 -7.15 6.92 -24.13
C GLY A 305 -6.37 5.97 -23.21
N ARG A 306 -6.06 4.77 -23.71
CA ARG A 306 -5.41 3.70 -22.92
C ARG A 306 -4.04 4.12 -22.35
N PRO A 307 -3.14 4.78 -23.11
CA PRO A 307 -1.90 5.29 -22.53
C PRO A 307 -2.12 6.27 -21.37
N GLY A 308 -3.09 7.17 -21.52
CA GLY A 308 -3.50 8.09 -20.45
C GLY A 308 -3.99 7.36 -19.21
N ALA A 309 -4.79 6.30 -19.35
CA ALA A 309 -5.28 5.51 -18.23
C ALA A 309 -4.15 4.87 -17.41
N VAL A 310 -3.18 4.27 -18.10
CA VAL A 310 -2.02 3.62 -17.46
C VAL A 310 -1.19 4.67 -16.74
N MET A 311 -0.76 5.72 -17.44
CA MET A 311 0.07 6.76 -16.84
C MET A 311 -0.65 7.50 -15.71
N GLY A 312 -1.96 7.68 -15.78
CA GLY A 312 -2.75 8.33 -14.73
C GLY A 312 -2.78 7.56 -13.42
N ALA A 313 -2.91 6.22 -13.48
CA ALA A 313 -2.82 5.40 -12.27
C ALA A 313 -1.43 5.52 -11.62
N PHE A 314 -0.38 5.39 -12.43
CA PHE A 314 1.00 5.39 -11.93
C PHE A 314 1.50 6.76 -11.50
N ALA A 315 1.08 7.85 -12.17
CA ALA A 315 1.37 9.21 -11.74
C ALA A 315 0.69 9.54 -10.41
N LEU A 316 -0.57 9.13 -10.21
CA LEU A 316 -1.24 9.28 -8.92
C LEU A 316 -0.52 8.45 -7.85
N SER A 317 -0.15 7.20 -8.15
CA SER A 317 0.64 6.37 -7.25
C SER A 317 1.97 7.02 -6.88
N ALA A 318 2.68 7.61 -7.85
CA ALA A 318 3.92 8.34 -7.64
C ALA A 318 3.76 9.48 -6.62
N VAL A 319 2.72 10.31 -6.80
CA VAL A 319 2.41 11.42 -5.88
C VAL A 319 2.09 10.91 -4.48
N VAL A 320 1.26 9.86 -4.36
CA VAL A 320 0.88 9.32 -3.05
C VAL A 320 2.10 8.79 -2.28
N HIS A 321 2.96 8.04 -2.95
CA HIS A 321 4.15 7.47 -2.32
C HIS A 321 5.21 8.53 -2.01
N ASP A 322 5.40 9.52 -2.88
CA ASP A 322 6.32 10.63 -2.65
C ASP A 322 5.87 11.49 -1.46
N TRP A 323 4.58 11.84 -1.40
CA TRP A 323 4.03 12.63 -0.30
C TRP A 323 3.98 11.84 1.01
N ALA A 324 3.86 10.53 0.97
CA ALA A 324 3.99 9.70 2.17
C ALA A 324 5.38 9.81 2.82
N LEU A 325 6.44 10.10 2.05
CA LEU A 325 7.79 10.35 2.61
C LEU A 325 7.86 11.56 3.53
N TYR A 326 7.00 12.55 3.31
CA TYR A 326 6.90 13.68 4.22
C TYR A 326 6.58 13.21 5.65
N GLY A 327 5.86 12.08 5.81
CA GLY A 327 5.64 11.43 7.10
C GLY A 327 6.93 11.10 7.87
N LEU A 328 8.01 10.76 7.17
CA LEU A 328 9.33 10.47 7.76
C LEU A 328 10.09 11.71 8.23
N GLY A 329 9.58 12.91 7.94
CA GLY A 329 10.12 14.18 8.42
C GLY A 329 11.37 14.67 7.69
N ARG A 330 11.74 14.05 6.57
CA ARG A 330 12.96 14.36 5.79
C ARG A 330 12.64 14.87 4.38
N GLY A 331 11.44 15.45 4.21
CA GLY A 331 10.93 15.93 2.92
C GLY A 331 10.54 14.81 1.96
N THR A 332 10.24 15.19 0.72
CA THR A 332 9.88 14.28 -0.37
C THR A 332 11.10 13.93 -1.24
N ASP A 333 10.96 13.01 -2.19
CA ASP A 333 11.98 12.63 -3.17
C ASP A 333 11.35 12.04 -4.44
N PHE A 334 10.70 12.91 -5.22
CA PHE A 334 9.99 12.49 -6.42
C PHE A 334 10.95 11.93 -7.49
N GLY A 335 12.20 12.38 -7.49
CA GLY A 335 13.23 11.94 -8.44
C GLY A 335 13.61 10.47 -8.31
N THR A 336 13.50 9.89 -7.11
CA THR A 336 13.73 8.46 -6.87
C THR A 336 12.42 7.70 -6.72
N VAL A 337 11.58 8.09 -5.75
CA VAL A 337 10.36 7.37 -5.36
C VAL A 337 9.25 7.58 -6.38
N GLY A 338 9.02 8.83 -6.80
CA GLY A 338 8.02 9.13 -7.83
C GLY A 338 8.38 8.50 -9.17
N LEU A 339 9.65 8.59 -9.57
CA LEU A 339 10.17 8.03 -10.81
C LEU A 339 9.93 6.52 -10.92
N PHE A 340 10.15 5.75 -9.84
CA PHE A 340 9.85 4.31 -9.83
C PHE A 340 8.44 4.01 -10.35
N PHE A 341 7.42 4.68 -9.80
CA PHE A 341 6.03 4.43 -10.19
C PHE A 341 5.75 4.87 -11.63
N VAL A 342 6.27 6.04 -12.04
CA VAL A 342 6.15 6.50 -13.43
C VAL A 342 6.73 5.46 -14.40
N MET A 343 7.89 4.88 -14.08
CA MET A 343 8.55 3.88 -14.91
C MET A 343 7.79 2.54 -14.95
N MET A 344 6.98 2.20 -13.94
CA MET A 344 6.08 1.05 -14.05
C MET A 344 5.01 1.27 -15.13
N GLY A 345 4.47 2.50 -15.21
CA GLY A 345 3.55 2.88 -16.28
C GLY A 345 4.21 2.83 -17.66
N VAL A 346 5.42 3.39 -17.79
CA VAL A 346 6.21 3.31 -19.03
C VAL A 346 6.46 1.85 -19.42
N GLY A 347 6.85 0.99 -18.49
CA GLY A 347 7.07 -0.43 -18.73
C GLY A 347 5.85 -1.13 -19.32
N ILE A 348 4.65 -0.83 -18.80
CA ILE A 348 3.38 -1.38 -19.33
C ILE A 348 3.08 -0.84 -20.74
N LEU A 349 3.37 0.42 -21.02
CA LEU A 349 3.20 0.96 -22.37
C LEU A 349 4.19 0.35 -23.36
N LEU A 350 5.42 0.04 -22.93
CA LEU A 350 6.39 -0.68 -23.76
C LEU A 350 5.94 -2.12 -24.04
N GLU A 351 5.35 -2.80 -23.05
CA GLU A 351 4.70 -4.11 -23.28
C GLU A 351 3.56 -3.98 -24.32
N GLY A 352 2.71 -2.97 -24.20
CA GLY A 352 1.65 -2.71 -25.17
C GLY A 352 2.18 -2.42 -26.59
N LEU A 353 3.25 -1.62 -26.70
CA LEU A 353 3.91 -1.33 -27.97
C LEU A 353 4.52 -2.60 -28.59
N TRP A 354 5.15 -3.44 -27.78
CA TRP A 354 5.71 -4.71 -28.21
C TRP A 354 4.63 -5.66 -28.75
N GLU A 355 3.53 -5.81 -28.01
CA GLU A 355 2.46 -6.74 -28.33
C GLU A 355 1.58 -6.27 -29.48
N GLU A 356 1.07 -5.03 -29.41
CA GLU A 356 0.08 -4.48 -30.33
C GLU A 356 0.73 -3.67 -31.46
N GLY A 357 1.77 -2.89 -31.16
CA GLY A 357 2.40 -1.99 -32.13
C GLY A 357 3.40 -2.68 -33.07
N LEU A 358 4.22 -3.57 -32.53
CA LEU A 358 5.23 -4.32 -33.29
C LEU A 358 4.76 -5.73 -33.68
N GLY A 359 3.63 -6.21 -33.14
CA GLY A 359 3.09 -7.54 -33.43
C GLY A 359 3.99 -8.70 -32.97
N MET A 360 4.87 -8.47 -32.00
CA MET A 360 5.89 -9.44 -31.56
C MET A 360 5.34 -10.54 -30.64
N GLY A 361 4.02 -10.59 -30.48
CA GLY A 361 3.33 -11.54 -29.59
C GLY A 361 3.42 -11.17 -28.11
N ARG A 362 2.63 -11.87 -27.29
CA ARG A 362 2.49 -11.57 -25.85
C ARG A 362 3.80 -11.72 -25.07
N VAL A 363 4.05 -10.81 -24.15
CA VAL A 363 5.13 -10.88 -23.16
C VAL A 363 4.78 -11.95 -22.12
N ARG A 364 5.45 -13.11 -22.21
CA ARG A 364 5.15 -14.28 -21.37
C ARG A 364 6.33 -15.23 -21.23
N GLY A 365 6.16 -16.23 -20.38
CA GLY A 365 7.16 -17.27 -20.13
C GLY A 365 8.43 -16.71 -19.48
N TRP A 366 9.53 -17.45 -19.59
CA TRP A 366 10.77 -17.09 -18.90
C TRP A 366 11.38 -15.77 -19.41
N ARG A 367 11.25 -15.45 -20.70
CA ARG A 367 11.72 -14.17 -21.27
C ARG A 367 10.94 -12.99 -20.70
N GLY A 368 9.62 -13.11 -20.66
CA GLY A 368 8.76 -12.10 -20.03
C GLY A 368 9.02 -11.97 -18.53
N TRP A 369 9.30 -13.07 -17.85
CA TRP A 369 9.71 -13.05 -16.45
C TRP A 369 11.02 -12.28 -16.23
N VAL A 370 12.06 -12.55 -17.03
CA VAL A 370 13.34 -11.82 -16.95
C VAL A 370 13.14 -10.33 -17.22
N TRP A 371 12.32 -9.98 -18.22
CA TRP A 371 11.94 -8.60 -18.50
C TRP A 371 11.23 -7.94 -17.31
N ALA A 372 10.16 -8.55 -16.80
CA ALA A 372 9.35 -7.98 -15.74
C ALA A 372 10.14 -7.86 -14.43
N MET A 373 10.85 -8.92 -14.01
CA MET A 373 11.62 -8.89 -12.78
C MET A 373 12.85 -7.99 -12.90
N GLY A 374 13.54 -7.97 -14.05
CA GLY A 374 14.64 -7.05 -14.30
C GLY A 374 14.20 -5.59 -14.22
N TRP A 375 13.05 -5.25 -14.82
CA TRP A 375 12.48 -3.90 -14.74
C TRP A 375 12.10 -3.52 -13.30
N ILE A 376 11.39 -4.41 -12.59
CA ILE A 376 10.93 -4.17 -11.23
C ILE A 376 12.10 -4.06 -10.25
N VAL A 377 13.09 -4.95 -10.33
CA VAL A 377 14.27 -4.92 -9.43
C VAL A 377 15.17 -3.74 -9.77
N GLY A 378 15.38 -3.43 -11.05
CA GLY A 378 16.19 -2.30 -11.48
C GLY A 378 15.64 -0.97 -10.95
N TRP A 379 14.39 -0.65 -11.28
CA TRP A 379 13.73 0.56 -10.75
C TRP A 379 13.46 0.45 -9.25
N GLY A 380 13.17 -0.75 -8.73
CA GLY A 380 12.95 -0.99 -7.31
C GLY A 380 14.18 -0.66 -6.47
N THR A 381 15.38 -0.86 -7.00
CA THR A 381 16.63 -0.44 -6.33
C THR A 381 16.69 1.08 -6.15
N VAL A 382 16.22 1.85 -7.14
CA VAL A 382 16.10 3.32 -7.05
C VAL A 382 15.06 3.72 -5.99
N LEU A 383 13.92 3.03 -5.94
CA LEU A 383 12.89 3.24 -4.92
C LEU A 383 13.43 3.00 -3.50
N ILE A 384 14.08 1.84 -3.30
CA ILE A 384 14.61 1.45 -2.00
C ILE A 384 15.72 2.40 -1.57
N GLU A 385 16.55 2.90 -2.47
CA GLU A 385 17.53 3.94 -2.14
C GLU A 385 16.87 5.22 -1.64
N GLY A 386 15.83 5.71 -2.32
CA GLY A 386 15.07 6.87 -1.87
C GLY A 386 14.44 6.65 -0.48
N TRP A 387 13.84 5.49 -0.25
CA TRP A 387 13.27 5.11 1.04
C TRP A 387 14.32 4.97 2.15
N ALA A 388 15.45 4.34 1.86
CA ALA A 388 16.55 4.16 2.80
C ALA A 388 17.11 5.50 3.26
N ARG A 389 17.39 6.42 2.33
CA ARG A 389 17.87 7.79 2.65
C ARG A 389 16.89 8.59 3.49
N LYS A 390 15.59 8.32 3.40
CA LYS A 390 14.56 9.00 4.19
C LYS A 390 14.27 8.28 5.53
N GLY A 391 14.92 7.15 5.81
CA GLY A 391 14.76 6.39 7.05
C GLY A 391 13.53 5.47 7.07
N TRP A 392 12.94 5.14 5.93
CA TRP A 392 11.81 4.20 5.88
C TRP A 392 12.22 2.79 6.33
N MET A 393 13.48 2.42 6.10
CA MET A 393 14.03 1.12 6.48
C MET A 393 14.34 1.01 7.97
N ALA A 394 14.26 2.11 8.72
CA ALA A 394 14.61 2.16 10.13
C ALA A 394 13.89 1.05 10.92
N ASP A 395 14.68 0.29 11.67
CA ASP A 395 14.23 -0.77 12.55
C ASP A 395 15.28 -0.93 13.66
N ASP A 396 14.91 -0.54 14.87
CA ASP A 396 15.80 -0.51 16.03
C ASP A 396 15.51 -1.69 16.99
N ILE A 397 15.05 -2.81 16.42
CA ILE A 397 14.99 -4.09 17.14
C ILE A 397 16.42 -4.56 17.40
N GLU A 398 16.73 -4.74 18.70
CA GLU A 398 18.00 -5.30 19.16
C GLU A 398 18.24 -6.67 18.54
N GLU A 399 19.48 -6.89 18.12
CA GLU A 399 19.89 -8.10 17.42
C GLU A 399 19.59 -9.38 18.23
N GLU A 400 19.71 -9.32 19.57
CA GLU A 400 19.43 -10.42 20.49
C GLU A 400 17.95 -10.84 20.53
N MET A 401 17.05 -9.91 20.19
CA MET A 401 15.60 -10.15 20.16
C MET A 401 15.12 -10.76 18.84
N ARG A 402 15.98 -10.88 17.82
CA ARG A 402 15.60 -11.39 16.50
C ARG A 402 15.56 -12.92 16.46
N VAL A 403 14.38 -13.47 16.26
CA VAL A 403 14.17 -14.94 16.13
C VAL A 403 14.98 -15.53 14.99
N SER A 404 15.11 -14.81 13.86
CA SER A 404 15.89 -15.24 12.71
C SER A 404 17.37 -15.43 13.01
N LYS A 405 17.97 -14.60 13.86
CA LYS A 405 19.37 -14.76 14.30
C LYS A 405 19.57 -16.09 15.00
N TRP A 406 18.74 -16.41 16.00
CA TRP A 406 18.84 -17.68 16.74
C TRP A 406 18.76 -18.90 15.81
N VAL A 407 17.89 -18.85 14.79
CA VAL A 407 17.74 -19.90 13.80
C VAL A 407 18.97 -19.99 12.89
N VAL A 408 19.44 -18.87 12.34
CA VAL A 408 20.61 -18.83 11.45
C VAL A 408 21.87 -19.30 12.18
N ASP A 409 22.14 -18.76 13.37
CA ASP A 409 23.30 -19.13 14.19
C ASP A 409 23.23 -20.61 14.60
N GLY A 410 22.03 -21.13 14.89
CA GLY A 410 21.82 -22.56 15.15
C GLY A 410 22.13 -23.43 13.94
N LEU A 411 21.66 -23.05 12.75
CA LEU A 411 21.93 -23.77 11.50
C LEU A 411 23.43 -23.75 11.16
N VAL A 412 24.09 -22.60 11.30
CA VAL A 412 25.55 -22.48 11.09
C VAL A 412 26.29 -23.41 12.04
N ARG A 413 25.93 -23.43 13.34
CA ARG A 413 26.54 -24.37 14.31
C ARG A 413 26.36 -25.83 13.90
N VAL A 414 25.17 -26.22 13.44
CA VAL A 414 24.90 -27.59 12.97
C VAL A 414 25.77 -27.91 11.74
N VAL A 415 25.81 -27.03 10.74
CA VAL A 415 26.63 -27.24 9.52
C VAL A 415 28.11 -27.36 9.87
N MET A 416 28.63 -26.48 10.74
CA MET A 416 30.02 -26.54 11.18
C MET A 416 30.31 -27.83 11.97
N SER A 417 29.39 -28.27 12.82
CA SER A 417 29.54 -29.53 13.55
C SER A 417 29.56 -30.75 12.61
N LEU A 418 28.78 -30.73 11.52
CA LEU A 418 28.80 -31.78 10.50
C LEU A 418 30.08 -31.72 9.65
N GLY A 419 30.62 -30.53 9.40
CA GLY A 419 31.88 -30.33 8.68
C GLY A 419 33.12 -30.82 9.46
N HIS A 420 33.06 -30.84 10.80
CA HIS A 420 34.09 -31.40 11.66
C HIS A 420 33.99 -32.93 11.87
N VAL A 421 32.92 -33.58 11.39
CA VAL A 421 32.65 -35.03 11.59
C VAL A 421 33.11 -35.90 10.40
N VAL A 422 33.94 -35.38 9.49
CA VAL A 422 34.63 -36.21 8.48
C VAL A 422 36.10 -36.42 8.87
N PRO A 423 36.43 -37.46 9.66
CA PRO A 423 37.78 -38.00 9.60
C PRO A 423 37.95 -38.65 8.23
N ARG A 424 38.87 -38.12 7.42
CA ARG A 424 39.43 -38.88 6.30
C ARG A 424 40.24 -40.03 6.91
N SER A 425 39.67 -41.22 6.91
CA SER A 425 40.42 -42.49 7.02
C SER A 425 40.67 -43.02 5.62
#